data_AF-A0A7C4VUM4-F1
#
_entry.id   AF-A0A7C4VUM4-F1
#
_cell.length_a   1.000
_cell.length_b   1.000
_cell.length_c   1.000
_cell.angle_alpha   90.00
_cell.angle_beta   90.00
_cell.angle_gamma   90.00
#
_symmetry.space_group_name_H-M   'P 1'
#
loop_
_entity.id
_entity.type
_entity.pdbx_description
1 polymer ?
#
loop_
_entity_poly.entity_id
_entity_poly.type
_entity_poly.pdbx_seq_one_letter_code
_entity_poly.pdbx_strand_id
1 'polypeptide(L)'
;MKEESFGKFQEKLELITRKWWFLVLFILIGTITPPIVTKGFAPSEAGEIISHILQNSLIRFCSPLYPVFKIVPIVLVFTLFLFGNRVSRIFSFYGGITYLLFAFLQGIAITDKYGFGMVTGNFILMMLVAIFWFWEVFLGKNDFSPQKPPLTRYWVIPLAFLAFWYPVNLESMEPDFNLTYLFINPAGLAFCTMTPVYLSILILIIQRLISQHFELQAFSE
;
A
#
# COMPACT_ATOMS: atom_id res chain seq x y z
N MET A 1 12.90 8.34 -29.03
CA MET A 1 14.11 8.03 -28.23
C MET A 1 13.82 7.92 -26.72
N LYS A 2 13.12 8.90 -26.10
CA LYS A 2 12.84 8.87 -24.63
C LYS A 2 11.93 7.69 -24.21
N GLU A 3 10.84 7.43 -24.94
CA GLU A 3 9.90 6.32 -24.62
C GLU A 3 10.52 4.92 -24.73
N GLU A 4 11.46 4.72 -25.65
CA GLU A 4 12.13 3.43 -25.85
C GLU A 4 13.11 3.11 -24.69
N SER A 5 13.77 4.14 -24.16
CA SER A 5 14.64 4.01 -22.97
C SER A 5 13.82 3.66 -21.73
N PHE A 6 12.67 4.30 -21.52
CA PHE A 6 11.80 3.99 -20.39
C PHE A 6 11.17 2.60 -20.49
N GLY A 7 10.83 2.15 -21.71
CA GLY A 7 10.33 0.80 -21.93
C GLY A 7 11.33 -0.30 -21.56
N LYS A 8 12.59 -0.16 -22.00
CA LYS A 8 13.66 -1.11 -21.65
C LYS A 8 13.97 -1.11 -20.14
N PHE A 9 13.83 0.05 -19.48
CA PHE A 9 13.99 0.15 -18.03
C PHE A 9 12.85 -0.55 -17.28
N GLN A 10 11.60 -0.38 -17.73
CA GLN A 10 10.45 -1.07 -17.16
C GLN A 10 10.58 -2.59 -17.27
N GLU A 11 10.95 -3.14 -18.44
CA GLU A 11 11.15 -4.58 -18.60
C GLU A 11 12.21 -5.12 -17.64
N LYS A 12 13.32 -4.39 -17.46
CA LYS A 12 14.35 -4.75 -16.49
C LYS A 12 13.83 -4.73 -15.05
N LEU A 13 13.05 -3.70 -14.69
CA LEU A 13 12.44 -3.61 -13.37
C LEU A 13 11.46 -4.77 -13.12
N GLU A 14 10.57 -5.06 -14.07
CA GLU A 14 9.64 -6.18 -13.97
C GLU A 14 10.37 -7.52 -13.78
N LEU A 15 11.46 -7.73 -14.53
CA LEU A 15 12.30 -8.92 -14.39
C LEU A 15 12.99 -9.02 -13.02
N ILE A 16 13.30 -7.89 -12.39
CA ILE A 16 13.91 -7.83 -11.05
C ILE A 16 12.84 -8.05 -9.98
N THR A 17 11.73 -7.31 -10.04
CA THR A 17 10.64 -7.36 -9.07
C THR A 17 9.94 -8.73 -9.03
N ARG A 18 9.95 -9.47 -10.15
CA ARG A 18 9.41 -10.84 -10.21
C ARG A 18 10.25 -11.86 -9.43
N LYS A 19 11.51 -11.58 -9.13
CA LYS A 19 12.39 -12.54 -8.43
C LYS A 19 12.07 -12.56 -6.94
N TRP A 20 11.96 -13.74 -6.36
CA TRP A 20 11.67 -13.90 -4.93
C TRP A 20 12.68 -13.19 -4.01
N TRP A 21 13.96 -13.13 -4.40
CA TRP A 21 14.98 -12.39 -3.63
C TRP A 21 14.70 -10.89 -3.54
N PHE A 22 14.01 -10.28 -4.51
CA PHE A 22 13.64 -8.87 -4.45
C PHE A 22 12.64 -8.62 -3.33
N LEU A 23 11.66 -9.51 -3.16
CA LEU A 23 10.71 -9.44 -2.04
C LEU A 23 11.42 -9.62 -0.70
N VAL A 24 12.36 -10.57 -0.60
CA VAL A 24 13.17 -10.76 0.60
C VAL A 24 13.99 -9.50 0.90
N LEU A 25 14.67 -8.93 -0.09
CA LEU A 25 15.44 -7.69 0.07
C LEU A 25 14.54 -6.52 0.50
N PHE A 26 13.35 -6.39 -0.09
CA PHE A 26 12.38 -5.36 0.25
C PHE A 26 11.96 -5.45 1.73
N ILE A 27 11.68 -6.66 2.22
CA ILE A 27 11.36 -6.92 3.62
C ILE A 27 12.58 -6.65 4.52
N LEU A 28 13.78 -7.08 4.12
CA LEU A 28 15.01 -6.85 4.88
C LEU A 28 15.31 -5.36 5.02
N ILE A 29 15.12 -4.55 3.97
CA ILE A 29 15.29 -3.09 4.06
C ILE A 29 14.31 -2.50 5.07
N GLY A 30 13.04 -2.95 5.06
CA GLY A 30 12.03 -2.50 6.01
C GLY A 30 12.37 -2.82 7.46
N THR A 31 12.92 -4.02 7.72
CA THR A 31 13.16 -4.54 9.08
C THR A 31 14.52 -4.16 9.64
N ILE A 32 15.56 -4.09 8.81
CA ILE A 32 16.94 -3.83 9.25
C ILE A 32 17.20 -2.33 9.45
N THR A 33 16.47 -1.46 8.75
CA THR A 33 16.74 -0.01 8.80
C THR A 33 16.25 0.56 10.14
N PRO A 34 17.15 1.10 11.00
CA PRO A 34 16.75 1.62 12.30
C PRO A 34 15.89 2.89 12.14
N PRO A 35 14.97 3.14 13.08
CA PRO A 35 14.26 4.41 13.13
C PRO A 35 15.24 5.54 13.45
N ILE A 36 14.99 6.73 12.91
CA ILE A 36 15.75 7.94 13.25
C ILE A 36 14.97 8.71 14.31
N VAL A 37 15.62 9.06 15.42
CA VAL A 37 15.06 9.92 16.46
C VAL A 37 16.07 10.98 16.89
N THR A 38 15.60 12.17 17.27
CA THR A 38 16.49 13.28 17.66
C THR A 38 17.19 13.05 18.99
N LYS A 39 16.52 12.42 19.96
CA LYS A 39 17.05 12.26 21.33
C LYS A 39 18.00 11.06 21.52
N GLY A 40 18.28 10.30 20.46
CA GLY A 40 19.13 9.10 20.50
C GLY A 40 18.49 7.94 21.26
N PHE A 41 18.90 6.70 20.97
CA PHE A 41 18.38 5.51 21.66
C PHE A 41 19.30 4.28 21.49
N ALA A 42 19.12 3.28 22.34
CA ALA A 42 19.80 1.99 22.23
C ALA A 42 19.11 1.11 21.15
N PRO A 43 19.84 0.51 20.20
CA PRO A 43 19.25 -0.31 19.14
C PRO A 43 18.32 -1.45 19.61
N SER A 44 18.49 -1.93 20.85
CA SER A 44 17.61 -2.92 21.50
C SER A 44 16.17 -2.46 21.70
N GLU A 45 15.92 -1.14 21.76
CA GLU A 45 14.60 -0.54 21.97
C GLU A 45 13.89 -0.15 20.66
N ALA A 46 14.48 -0.47 19.50
CA ALA A 46 13.97 -0.05 18.19
C ALA A 46 12.49 -0.43 17.99
N GLY A 47 12.07 -1.62 18.43
CA GLY A 47 10.69 -2.08 18.31
C GLY A 47 9.69 -1.24 19.12
N GLU A 48 10.04 -0.90 20.37
CA GLU A 48 9.21 -0.05 21.23
C GLU A 48 9.08 1.35 20.64
N ILE A 49 10.18 1.89 20.13
CA ILE A 49 10.22 3.22 19.51
C ILE A 49 9.38 3.26 18.24
N ILE A 50 9.49 2.25 17.36
CA ILE A 50 8.66 2.17 16.16
C ILE A 50 7.18 2.13 16.55
N SER A 51 6.81 1.30 17.53
CA SER A 51 5.43 1.23 18.03
C SER A 51 4.95 2.58 18.58
N HIS A 52 5.79 3.25 19.38
CA HIS A 52 5.47 4.54 19.97
C HIS A 52 5.33 5.66 18.92
N ILE A 53 6.19 5.67 17.89
CA ILE A 53 6.10 6.60 16.75
C ILE A 53 4.81 6.33 15.97
N LEU A 54 4.49 5.08 15.68
CA LEU A 54 3.27 4.74 14.92
C LEU A 54 1.99 5.13 15.68
N GLN A 55 1.94 4.92 17.00
CA GLN A 55 0.79 5.28 17.84
C GLN A 55 0.60 6.80 17.98
N ASN A 56 1.70 7.57 17.96
CA ASN A 56 1.69 9.03 18.06
C ASN A 56 1.98 9.72 16.73
N SER A 57 1.76 9.01 15.62
CA SER A 57 2.03 9.51 14.28
C SER A 57 1.07 10.64 13.89
N LEU A 58 1.50 11.44 12.92
CA LEU A 58 0.75 12.61 12.44
C LEU A 58 -0.65 12.26 11.91
N ILE A 59 -0.90 11.00 11.57
CA ILE A 59 -2.20 10.49 11.14
C ILE A 59 -3.35 10.88 12.09
N ARG A 60 -3.11 10.96 13.41
CA ARG A 60 -4.14 11.32 14.40
C ARG A 60 -4.65 12.75 14.23
N PHE A 61 -3.80 13.68 13.81
CA PHE A 61 -4.20 15.06 13.55
C PHE A 61 -5.10 15.18 12.29
N CYS A 62 -5.04 14.20 11.40
CA CYS A 62 -5.85 14.14 10.19
C CYS A 62 -7.20 13.43 10.38
N SER A 63 -7.70 13.26 11.62
CA SER A 63 -8.98 12.61 11.89
C SER A 63 -10.17 13.10 11.04
N PRO A 64 -10.33 14.42 10.78
CA PRO A 64 -11.39 14.91 9.90
C PRO A 64 -11.29 14.41 8.44
N LEU A 65 -10.10 14.00 8.00
CA LEU A 65 -9.85 13.49 6.65
C LEU A 65 -10.11 11.98 6.52
N TYR A 66 -10.29 11.25 7.63
CA TYR A 66 -10.50 9.79 7.59
C TYR A 66 -11.65 9.36 6.68
N PRO A 67 -12.84 9.99 6.74
CA PRO A 67 -13.95 9.61 5.87
C PRO A 67 -13.60 9.82 4.38
N VAL A 68 -12.84 10.85 4.05
CA VAL A 68 -12.42 11.14 2.67
C VAL A 68 -11.55 10.00 2.13
N PHE A 69 -10.55 9.57 2.89
CA PHE A 69 -9.68 8.45 2.50
C PHE A 69 -10.35 7.08 2.56
N LYS A 70 -11.57 6.97 3.09
CA LYS A 70 -12.42 5.78 2.97
C LYS A 70 -13.30 5.83 1.72
N ILE A 71 -13.95 6.96 1.48
CA ILE A 71 -14.91 7.11 0.37
C ILE A 71 -14.19 7.15 -0.98
N VAL A 72 -13.08 7.89 -1.09
CA VAL A 72 -12.37 8.08 -2.37
C VAL A 72 -11.88 6.75 -2.98
N PRO A 73 -11.24 5.82 -2.24
CA PRO A 73 -10.89 4.52 -2.78
C PRO A 73 -12.09 3.73 -3.30
N ILE A 74 -13.23 3.74 -2.59
CA ILE A 74 -14.45 3.03 -3.03
C ILE A 74 -14.94 3.60 -4.36
N VAL A 75 -15.03 4.94 -4.46
CA VAL A 75 -15.44 5.63 -5.68
C VAL A 75 -14.47 5.33 -6.83
N LEU A 76 -13.16 5.33 -6.56
CA LEU A 76 -12.14 5.01 -7.57
C LEU A 76 -12.24 3.57 -8.06
N VAL A 77 -12.46 2.60 -7.17
CA VAL A 77 -12.67 1.19 -7.55
C VAL A 77 -13.91 1.05 -8.42
N PHE A 78 -15.02 1.66 -8.01
CA PHE A 78 -16.26 1.63 -8.78
C PHE A 78 -16.07 2.25 -10.17
N THR A 79 -15.40 3.40 -10.24
CA THR A 79 -15.09 4.08 -11.50
C THR A 79 -14.13 3.25 -12.37
N LEU A 80 -13.14 2.60 -11.78
CA LEU A 80 -12.19 1.73 -12.50
C LEU A 80 -12.90 0.51 -13.09
N PHE A 81 -13.88 -0.05 -12.39
CA PHE A 81 -14.70 -1.15 -12.90
C PHE A 81 -15.59 -0.71 -14.09
N LEU A 82 -16.11 0.51 -14.07
CA LEU A 82 -16.98 1.03 -15.13
C LEU A 82 -16.23 1.55 -16.36
N PHE A 83 -15.09 2.21 -16.17
CA PHE A 83 -14.38 2.95 -17.22
C PHE A 83 -13.02 2.36 -17.59
N GLY A 84 -12.53 1.36 -16.85
CA GLY A 84 -11.29 0.63 -17.13
C GLY A 84 -10.09 1.56 -17.37
N ASN A 85 -9.44 1.39 -18.52
CA ASN A 85 -8.24 2.14 -18.90
C ASN A 85 -8.40 3.66 -18.99
N ARG A 86 -9.62 4.20 -19.07
CA ARG A 86 -9.80 5.67 -19.10
C ARG A 86 -9.42 6.31 -17.77
N VAL A 87 -9.60 5.59 -16.66
CA VAL A 87 -9.36 6.11 -15.30
C VAL A 87 -8.16 5.46 -14.61
N SER A 88 -7.46 4.55 -15.29
CA SER A 88 -6.26 3.90 -14.78
C SER A 88 -5.18 4.90 -14.33
N ARG A 89 -4.95 5.96 -15.12
CA ARG A 89 -3.98 7.00 -14.76
C ARG A 89 -4.37 7.77 -13.50
N ILE A 90 -5.66 8.05 -13.34
CA ILE A 90 -6.19 8.73 -12.14
C ILE A 90 -6.03 7.83 -10.93
N PHE A 91 -6.35 6.54 -11.07
CA PHE A 91 -6.15 5.55 -10.03
C PHE A 91 -4.68 5.42 -9.63
N SER A 92 -3.78 5.35 -10.61
CA SER A 92 -2.34 5.25 -10.33
C SER A 92 -1.78 6.50 -9.67
N PHE A 93 -2.24 7.68 -10.10
CA PHE A 93 -1.87 8.95 -9.51
C PHE A 93 -2.36 9.06 -8.06
N TYR A 94 -3.61 8.66 -7.80
CA TYR A 94 -4.16 8.59 -6.45
C TYR A 94 -3.37 7.61 -5.58
N GLY A 95 -3.04 6.42 -6.10
CA GLY A 95 -2.18 5.45 -5.41
C GLY A 95 -0.85 6.07 -5.00
N GLY A 96 -0.15 6.73 -5.93
CA GLY A 96 1.12 7.40 -5.66
C GLY A 96 1.02 8.49 -4.57
N ILE A 97 0.03 9.38 -4.67
CA ILE A 97 -0.22 10.40 -3.64
C ILE A 97 -0.51 9.76 -2.29
N THR A 98 -1.35 8.72 -2.28
CA THR A 98 -1.78 8.08 -1.03
C THR A 98 -0.62 7.38 -0.32
N TYR A 99 0.27 6.72 -1.07
CA TYR A 99 1.50 6.15 -0.52
C TYR A 99 2.48 7.22 -0.01
N LEU A 100 2.57 8.35 -0.71
CA LEU A 100 3.36 9.49 -0.23
C LEU A 100 2.79 10.02 1.09
N LEU A 101 1.47 10.18 1.17
CA LEU A 101 0.80 10.58 2.42
C LEU A 101 1.04 9.57 3.54
N PHE A 102 0.97 8.27 3.27
CA PHE A 102 1.27 7.26 4.29
C PHE A 102 2.71 7.39 4.81
N ALA A 103 3.67 7.62 3.91
CA ALA A 103 5.07 7.80 4.30
C ALA A 103 5.22 8.96 5.30
N PHE A 104 4.63 10.12 5.02
CA PHE A 104 4.74 11.28 5.90
C PHE A 104 3.84 11.22 7.13
N LEU A 105 2.57 10.83 6.98
CA LEU A 105 1.59 10.89 8.07
C LEU A 105 1.75 9.73 9.06
N GLN A 106 2.10 8.54 8.58
CA GLN A 106 2.29 7.36 9.43
C GLN A 106 3.76 7.14 9.79
N GLY A 107 4.69 7.51 8.90
CA GLY A 107 6.12 7.29 9.12
C GLY A 107 6.80 8.31 10.03
N ILE A 108 6.15 9.44 10.36
CA ILE A 108 6.70 10.51 11.18
C ILE A 108 5.81 10.78 12.40
N ALA A 109 6.45 10.96 13.55
CA ALA A 109 5.84 11.47 14.78
C ALA A 109 6.71 12.54 15.44
N ILE A 110 6.06 13.48 16.11
CA ILE A 110 6.73 14.44 16.99
C ILE A 110 6.20 14.17 18.39
N THR A 111 7.07 13.68 19.27
CA THR A 111 6.70 13.27 20.63
C THR A 111 7.62 13.92 21.67
N ASP A 112 7.10 14.10 22.89
CA ASP A 112 7.91 14.62 24.00
C ASP A 112 9.02 13.65 24.40
N LYS A 113 8.76 12.33 24.30
CA LYS A 113 9.69 11.25 24.69
C LYS A 113 10.92 11.18 23.77
N TYR A 114 10.73 11.24 22.44
CA TYR A 114 11.82 11.02 21.47
C TYR A 114 12.12 12.22 20.56
N GLY A 115 11.34 13.30 20.65
CA GLY A 115 11.44 14.44 19.74
C GLY A 115 10.85 14.10 18.37
N PHE A 116 11.56 14.48 17.31
CA PHE A 116 11.22 14.02 15.96
C PHE A 116 11.63 12.55 15.81
N GLY A 117 10.67 11.70 15.49
CA GLY A 117 10.87 10.27 15.22
C GLY A 117 10.36 9.89 13.85
N MET A 118 11.19 9.16 13.10
CA MET A 118 10.86 8.65 11.77
C MET A 118 11.14 7.14 11.69
N VAL A 119 10.15 6.38 11.21
CA VAL A 119 10.32 4.95 10.88
C VAL A 119 10.96 4.83 9.50
N THR A 120 12.28 5.03 9.45
CA THR A 120 13.06 5.18 8.21
C THR A 120 12.86 4.06 7.21
N GLY A 121 12.88 2.79 7.65
CA GLY A 121 12.68 1.64 6.77
C GLY A 121 11.32 1.68 6.06
N ASN A 122 10.25 1.86 6.83
CA ASN A 122 8.90 1.96 6.30
C ASN A 122 8.73 3.19 5.38
N PHE A 123 9.30 4.34 5.78
CA PHE A 123 9.29 5.56 4.99
C PHE A 123 9.94 5.36 3.60
N ILE A 124 11.14 4.77 3.55
CA ILE A 124 11.85 4.50 2.28
C ILE A 124 11.03 3.57 1.40
N LEU A 125 10.49 2.48 1.95
CA LEU A 125 9.70 1.52 1.19
C LEU A 125 8.44 2.16 0.61
N MET A 126 7.70 2.93 1.41
CA MET A 126 6.50 3.62 0.92
C MET A 126 6.82 4.65 -0.16
N MET A 127 7.93 5.39 -0.02
CA MET A 127 8.40 6.32 -1.04
C MET A 127 8.77 5.60 -2.35
N LEU A 128 9.47 4.46 -2.27
CA LEU A 128 9.77 3.65 -3.45
C LEU A 128 8.50 3.17 -4.14
N VAL A 129 7.51 2.68 -3.38
CA VAL A 129 6.23 2.26 -3.95
C VAL A 129 5.49 3.45 -4.57
N ALA A 130 5.47 4.62 -3.93
CA ALA A 130 4.89 5.84 -4.48
C ALA A 130 5.53 6.22 -5.83
N ILE A 131 6.86 6.11 -5.94
CA ILE A 131 7.58 6.35 -7.20
C ILE A 131 7.11 5.37 -8.28
N PHE A 132 6.98 4.08 -7.98
CA PHE A 132 6.45 3.09 -8.94
C PHE A 132 5.03 3.44 -9.40
N TRP A 133 4.16 3.87 -8.49
CA TRP A 133 2.81 4.32 -8.85
C TRP A 133 2.80 5.55 -9.75
N PHE A 134 3.64 6.56 -9.46
CA PHE A 134 3.77 7.73 -10.33
C PHE A 134 4.40 7.38 -11.68
N TRP A 135 5.36 6.47 -11.69
CA TRP A 135 5.99 5.98 -12.91
C TRP A 135 4.95 5.39 -13.88
N GLU A 136 3.96 4.67 -13.34
CA GLU A 136 2.84 4.14 -14.13
C GLU A 136 1.93 5.22 -14.73
N VAL A 137 1.78 6.37 -14.08
CA VAL A 137 1.02 7.50 -14.64
C VAL A 137 1.66 8.00 -15.93
N PHE A 138 3.01 8.04 -15.98
CA PHE A 138 3.75 8.53 -17.14
C PHE A 138 3.81 7.51 -18.28
N LEU A 139 3.92 6.21 -17.99
CA LEU A 139 4.03 5.18 -19.02
C LEU A 139 2.69 4.71 -19.55
N GLY A 140 1.66 4.65 -18.70
CA GLY A 140 0.31 4.27 -19.09
C GLY A 140 0.20 2.90 -19.77
N LYS A 141 1.16 1.99 -19.53
CA LYS A 141 1.19 0.65 -20.15
C LYS A 141 0.37 -0.39 -19.40
N ASN A 142 0.03 -0.12 -18.15
CA ASN A 142 -0.81 -1.01 -17.37
C ASN A 142 -2.22 -1.05 -17.97
N ASP A 143 -2.65 -2.27 -18.30
CA ASP A 143 -4.00 -2.56 -18.77
C ASP A 143 -4.87 -2.91 -17.56
N PHE A 144 -5.75 -1.98 -17.22
CA PHE A 144 -6.79 -2.08 -16.20
C PHE A 144 -8.17 -2.38 -16.80
N SER A 145 -8.23 -2.89 -18.03
CA SER A 145 -9.49 -3.34 -18.61
C SER A 145 -10.09 -4.43 -17.71
N PRO A 146 -11.36 -4.31 -17.28
CA PRO A 146 -11.99 -5.32 -16.43
C PRO A 146 -12.03 -6.66 -17.14
N GLN A 147 -11.22 -7.60 -16.67
CA GLN A 147 -11.30 -9.00 -17.10
C GLN A 147 -12.11 -9.78 -16.06
N LYS A 148 -12.71 -10.91 -16.45
CA LYS A 148 -13.45 -11.77 -15.51
C LYS A 148 -12.45 -12.66 -14.77
N PRO A 149 -12.11 -12.40 -13.50
CA PRO A 149 -11.16 -13.25 -12.80
C PRO A 149 -11.77 -14.63 -12.54
N PRO A 150 -10.94 -15.69 -12.43
CA PRO A 150 -11.41 -17.01 -12.01
C PRO A 150 -12.05 -16.94 -10.61
N LEU A 151 -13.14 -17.71 -10.40
CA LEU A 151 -13.92 -17.66 -9.14
C LEU A 151 -13.06 -17.88 -7.87
N THR A 152 -11.98 -18.65 -7.97
CA THR A 152 -11.04 -18.91 -6.87
C THR A 152 -10.40 -17.63 -6.31
N ARG A 153 -10.23 -16.58 -7.12
CA ARG A 153 -9.60 -15.33 -6.68
C ARG A 153 -10.56 -14.41 -5.93
N TYR A 154 -11.87 -14.64 -5.95
CA TYR A 154 -12.81 -13.82 -5.19
C TYR A 154 -12.60 -13.91 -3.68
N TRP A 155 -11.83 -14.89 -3.20
CA TRP A 155 -11.43 -14.99 -1.79
C TRP A 155 -10.57 -13.81 -1.30
N VAL A 156 -9.94 -13.02 -2.19
CA VAL A 156 -9.24 -11.78 -1.76
C VAL A 156 -10.20 -10.65 -1.37
N ILE A 157 -11.45 -10.69 -1.85
CA ILE A 157 -12.47 -9.66 -1.57
C ILE A 157 -12.81 -9.59 -0.08
N PRO A 158 -13.18 -10.69 0.62
CA PRO A 158 -13.46 -10.61 2.05
C PRO A 158 -12.24 -10.16 2.86
N LEU A 159 -11.02 -10.53 2.45
CA LEU A 159 -9.79 -10.10 3.11
C LEU A 159 -9.56 -8.60 2.95
N ALA A 160 -9.73 -8.07 1.73
CA ALA A 160 -9.67 -6.64 1.46
C ALA A 160 -10.75 -5.87 2.21
N PHE A 161 -11.97 -6.39 2.25
CA PHE A 161 -13.08 -5.78 2.99
C PHE A 161 -12.79 -5.73 4.49
N LEU A 162 -12.27 -6.81 5.07
CA LEU A 162 -11.92 -6.86 6.49
C LEU A 162 -10.76 -5.89 6.83
N ALA A 163 -9.73 -5.82 5.97
CA ALA A 163 -8.63 -4.87 6.12
C ALA A 163 -9.12 -3.41 6.00
N PHE A 164 -10.07 -3.15 5.10
CA PHE A 164 -10.68 -1.84 4.91
C PHE A 164 -11.62 -1.47 6.07
N TRP A 165 -12.39 -2.42 6.60
CA TRP A 165 -13.27 -2.16 7.75
C TRP A 165 -12.47 -1.94 9.02
N TYR A 166 -11.47 -2.77 9.28
CA TYR A 166 -10.61 -2.76 10.48
C TYR A 166 -11.44 -2.63 11.78
N PRO A 167 -12.21 -3.68 12.14
CA PRO A 167 -13.12 -3.69 13.30
C PRO A 167 -12.35 -3.89 14.62
N VAL A 168 -11.45 -2.97 14.94
CA VAL A 168 -10.64 -2.99 16.15
C VAL A 168 -10.76 -1.63 16.84
N ASN A 169 -11.08 -1.66 18.12
CA ASN A 169 -11.04 -0.46 18.95
C ASN A 169 -9.56 -0.11 19.25
N LEU A 170 -9.13 1.07 18.85
CA LEU A 170 -7.73 1.51 18.98
C LEU A 170 -7.33 1.87 20.42
N GLU A 171 -8.30 2.05 21.32
CA GLU A 171 -8.05 2.35 22.74
C GLU A 171 -7.93 1.07 23.57
N SER A 172 -8.87 0.12 23.40
CA SER A 172 -8.85 -1.15 24.13
C SER A 172 -8.05 -2.26 23.43
N MET A 173 -7.71 -2.08 22.15
CA MET A 173 -7.13 -3.12 21.27
C MET A 173 -8.01 -4.37 21.14
N GLU A 174 -9.30 -4.27 21.45
CA GLU A 174 -10.26 -5.36 21.36
C GLU A 174 -11.02 -5.31 20.02
N PRO A 175 -11.43 -6.48 19.48
CA PRO A 175 -12.25 -6.53 18.29
C PRO A 175 -13.65 -5.95 18.58
N ASP A 176 -14.04 -4.94 17.83
CA ASP A 176 -15.35 -4.29 17.91
C ASP A 176 -15.95 -4.17 16.51
N PHE A 177 -17.03 -4.92 16.29
CA PHE A 177 -17.69 -5.10 14.99
C PHE A 177 -18.72 -4.01 14.68
N ASN A 178 -18.50 -2.79 15.17
CA ASN A 178 -19.35 -1.66 14.82
C ASN A 178 -19.13 -1.21 13.37
N LEU A 179 -20.21 -1.12 12.58
CA LEU A 179 -20.17 -0.65 11.18
C LEU A 179 -19.70 0.79 11.06
N THR A 180 -19.80 1.58 12.13
CA THR A 180 -19.36 2.97 12.17
C THR A 180 -17.85 3.09 11.89
N TYR A 181 -17.05 2.10 12.28
CA TYR A 181 -15.60 2.09 12.00
C TYR A 181 -15.25 2.08 10.51
N LEU A 182 -16.19 1.70 9.63
CA LEU A 182 -15.99 1.76 8.19
C LEU A 182 -15.64 3.19 7.71
N PHE A 183 -16.08 4.23 8.42
CA PHE A 183 -15.87 5.63 8.03
C PHE A 183 -14.99 6.44 9.00
N ILE A 184 -14.98 6.09 10.29
CA ILE A 184 -14.40 6.97 11.33
C ILE A 184 -12.99 6.53 11.74
N ASN A 185 -12.51 5.34 11.33
CA ASN A 185 -11.20 4.87 11.75
C ASN A 185 -10.06 5.34 10.82
N PRO A 186 -8.80 5.40 11.32
CA PRO A 186 -7.64 5.79 10.52
C PRO A 186 -7.23 4.77 9.48
N ALA A 187 -7.89 3.60 9.38
CA ALA A 187 -7.46 2.54 8.48
C ALA A 187 -7.55 2.92 6.99
N GLY A 188 -8.23 4.01 6.62
CA GLY A 188 -8.17 4.59 5.27
C GLY A 188 -6.86 5.33 4.97
N LEU A 189 -6.15 5.75 6.01
CA LEU A 189 -4.87 6.48 5.95
C LEU A 189 -3.67 5.63 6.40
N ALA A 190 -3.89 4.37 6.75
CA ALA A 190 -2.83 3.47 7.18
C ALA A 190 -2.39 2.57 6.01
N PHE A 191 -1.08 2.51 5.80
CA PHE A 191 -0.47 1.69 4.77
C PHE A 191 -0.80 0.20 4.93
N CYS A 192 -0.80 -0.29 6.17
CA CYS A 192 -0.97 -1.71 6.50
C CYS A 192 -2.33 -2.26 6.06
N THR A 193 -3.37 -1.42 6.10
CA THR A 193 -4.75 -1.78 5.78
C THR A 193 -5.10 -1.47 4.33
N MET A 194 -4.61 -0.36 3.78
CA MET A 194 -4.90 0.04 2.40
C MET A 194 -4.09 -0.72 1.35
N THR A 195 -2.89 -1.19 1.69
CA THR A 195 -2.05 -1.95 0.75
C THR A 195 -2.70 -3.26 0.31
N PRO A 196 -3.24 -4.12 1.22
CA PRO A 196 -4.03 -5.27 0.83
C PRO A 196 -5.23 -4.94 -0.06
N VAL A 197 -5.90 -3.79 0.18
CA VAL A 197 -7.03 -3.33 -0.63
C VAL A 197 -6.59 -3.03 -2.06
N TYR A 198 -5.56 -2.18 -2.22
CA TYR A 198 -5.01 -1.85 -3.54
C TYR A 198 -4.47 -3.07 -4.27
N LEU A 199 -3.75 -3.95 -3.58
CA LEU A 199 -3.27 -5.20 -4.15
C LEU A 199 -4.41 -6.11 -4.60
N SER A 200 -5.48 -6.21 -3.82
CA SER A 200 -6.65 -7.02 -4.20
C SER A 200 -7.33 -6.49 -5.45
N ILE A 201 -7.47 -5.17 -5.58
CA ILE A 201 -7.98 -4.52 -6.80
C ILE A 201 -7.08 -4.83 -7.99
N LEU A 202 -5.76 -4.69 -7.83
CA LEU A 202 -4.78 -5.02 -8.88
C LEU A 202 -4.85 -6.51 -9.27
N ILE A 203 -5.00 -7.43 -8.32
CA ILE A 203 -5.12 -8.87 -8.59
C ILE A 203 -6.40 -9.22 -9.36
N LEU A 204 -7.50 -8.53 -9.06
CA LEU A 204 -8.79 -8.76 -9.71
C LEU A 204 -8.85 -8.14 -11.11
N ILE A 205 -8.17 -7.00 -11.33
CA ILE A 205 -8.24 -6.23 -12.58
C ILE A 205 -7.06 -6.56 -13.52
N ILE A 206 -5.83 -6.54 -13.01
CA ILE A 206 -4.61 -6.85 -13.78
C ILE A 206 -4.44 -8.37 -13.83
N GLN A 207 -5.07 -9.01 -14.82
CA GLN A 207 -5.03 -10.47 -14.97
C GLN A 207 -3.67 -11.01 -15.48
N ARG A 208 -2.69 -10.15 -15.78
CA ARG A 208 -1.54 -10.52 -16.63
C ARG A 208 -0.42 -11.32 -15.94
N LEU A 209 -0.18 -11.17 -14.63
CA LEU A 209 1.04 -11.73 -14.02
C LEU A 209 0.89 -13.14 -13.42
N ILE A 210 -0.28 -13.51 -12.91
CA ILE A 210 -0.46 -14.82 -12.22
C ILE A 210 -0.94 -15.91 -13.18
N SER A 211 -1.67 -15.56 -14.25
CA SER A 211 -2.21 -16.57 -15.18
C SER A 211 -1.12 -17.30 -15.97
N GLN A 212 -0.03 -16.63 -16.33
CA GLN A 212 1.06 -17.26 -17.08
C GLN A 212 1.84 -18.30 -16.27
N HIS A 213 1.91 -18.19 -14.93
CA HIS A 213 2.63 -19.16 -14.11
C HIS A 213 1.77 -20.39 -13.77
N PHE A 214 0.47 -20.21 -13.57
CA PHE A 214 -0.44 -21.32 -13.26
C PHE A 214 -0.77 -22.18 -14.48
N GLU A 215 -0.92 -21.60 -15.67
CA GLU A 215 -1.12 -22.41 -16.90
C GLU A 215 0.13 -23.19 -17.28
N LEU A 216 1.34 -22.68 -17.02
CA LEU A 216 2.58 -23.41 -17.31
C LEU A 216 2.87 -24.57 -16.36
N GLN A 217 2.35 -24.54 -15.12
CA GLN A 217 2.44 -25.69 -14.19
C GLN A 217 1.32 -26.70 -14.41
N ALA A 218 0.14 -26.28 -14.90
CA ALA A 218 -0.98 -27.19 -15.17
C ALA A 218 -0.82 -28.01 -16.47
N PHE A 219 0.11 -27.64 -17.36
CA PHE A 219 0.44 -28.39 -18.58
C PHE A 219 1.73 -29.23 -18.46
N SER A 220 2.30 -29.34 -17.26
CA SER A 220 3.52 -30.13 -17.00
C SER A 220 3.30 -31.36 -16.10
N GLU A 221 2.05 -31.81 -15.94
CA GLU A 221 1.72 -33.11 -15.31
C GLU A 221 0.95 -34.01 -16.27
#